data_AF-A0AAD3HQF1-F1
#
_entry.id   AF-A0AAD3HQF1-F1
#
_cell.length_a   1.000
_cell.length_b   1.000
_cell.length_c   1.000
_cell.angle_alpha   90.00
_cell.angle_beta   90.00
_cell.angle_gamma   90.00
#
_symmetry.space_group_name_H-M   'P 1'
#
loop_
_entity.id
_entity.type
_entity.pdbx_description
1 polymer ?
#
loop_
_entity_poly.entity_id
_entity_poly.type
_entity_poly.pdbx_seq_one_letter_code
_entity_poly.pdbx_strand_id
1 'polypeptide(L)'
;MTFRAVCLLDGQGLHEALEATHDFVNALSMLPHRPFESLQAIVTHGSPLVLAEALALSAALVCWLWYLLTRNCSHVDRMWSILPPIYVAIFARDDLAAAATAAVRHLSGSDSTSFSSSTVASGGSSSSAPLLLQPLLLQPLLLQRLPGLAAALAASGADPRLLLATALAAVWGCRLTYNFWRKGGYNLRYEDYR
;
A
#
# COMPACT_ATOMS: atom_id res chain seq x y z
N MET A 1 -17.65 7.80 -29.52
CA MET A 1 -18.77 7.50 -28.59
C MET A 1 -18.33 7.55 -27.11
N THR A 2 -17.29 8.32 -26.75
CA THR A 2 -16.58 8.12 -25.47
C THR A 2 -16.87 9.19 -24.40
N PHE A 3 -17.23 10.41 -24.80
CA PHE A 3 -17.48 11.50 -23.83
C PHE A 3 -18.83 11.40 -23.11
N ARG A 4 -19.85 10.83 -23.77
CA ARG A 4 -21.20 10.71 -23.21
C ARG A 4 -21.31 9.62 -22.13
N ALA A 5 -20.47 8.58 -22.22
CA ALA A 5 -20.35 7.55 -21.19
C ALA A 5 -19.54 8.04 -19.98
N VAL A 6 -18.47 8.81 -20.20
CA VAL A 6 -17.71 9.47 -19.11
C VAL A 6 -18.58 10.47 -18.34
N CYS A 7 -19.45 11.22 -19.02
CA CYS A 7 -20.36 12.17 -18.36
C CYS A 7 -21.54 11.49 -17.62
N LEU A 8 -21.98 10.30 -18.06
CA LEU A 8 -22.95 9.47 -17.31
C LEU A 8 -22.31 8.74 -16.12
N LEU A 9 -21.03 8.37 -16.23
CA LEU A 9 -20.20 7.88 -15.13
C LEU A 9 -19.87 9.00 -14.12
N ASP A 10 -19.74 10.25 -14.57
CA ASP A 10 -19.50 11.43 -13.71
C ASP A 10 -20.71 11.68 -12.78
N GLY A 11 -21.94 11.49 -13.27
CA GLY A 11 -23.14 11.56 -12.45
C GLY A 11 -23.25 10.43 -11.42
N GLN A 12 -23.00 9.19 -11.81
CA GLN A 12 -23.06 8.05 -10.86
C GLN A 12 -21.94 8.12 -9.81
N GLY A 13 -20.70 8.39 -10.22
CA GLY A 13 -19.58 8.51 -9.30
C GLY A 13 -19.72 9.68 -8.33
N LEU A 14 -20.25 10.82 -8.78
CA LEU A 14 -20.54 11.96 -7.91
C LEU A 14 -21.65 11.64 -6.90
N HIS A 15 -22.72 10.95 -7.33
CA HIS A 15 -23.80 10.54 -6.44
C HIS A 15 -23.31 9.53 -5.39
N GLU A 16 -22.54 8.53 -5.79
CA GLU A 16 -21.92 7.57 -4.86
C GLU A 16 -20.97 8.26 -3.88
N ALA A 17 -20.18 9.24 -4.34
CA ALA A 17 -19.32 10.01 -3.47
C ALA A 17 -20.12 10.86 -2.47
N LEU A 18 -21.18 11.54 -2.93
CA LEU A 18 -22.03 12.35 -2.08
C LEU A 18 -22.78 11.50 -1.04
N GLU A 19 -23.28 10.34 -1.44
CA GLU A 19 -23.89 9.36 -0.54
C GLU A 19 -22.89 8.88 0.51
N ALA A 20 -21.68 8.52 0.10
CA ALA A 20 -20.61 8.13 1.01
C ALA A 20 -20.25 9.25 2.01
N THR A 21 -20.09 10.50 1.56
CA THR A 21 -19.84 11.64 2.46
C THR A 21 -21.01 11.89 3.40
N HIS A 22 -22.26 11.72 2.93
CA HIS A 22 -23.44 11.83 3.78
C HIS A 22 -23.47 10.74 4.85
N ASP A 23 -23.19 9.48 4.49
CA ASP A 23 -23.10 8.36 5.43
C ASP A 23 -21.99 8.59 6.46
N PHE A 24 -20.86 9.16 6.05
CA PHE A 24 -19.80 9.56 6.97
C PHE A 24 -20.26 10.62 7.97
N VAL A 25 -20.90 11.70 7.49
CA VAL A 25 -21.45 12.76 8.36
C VAL A 25 -22.49 12.20 9.32
N ASN A 26 -23.34 11.29 8.85
CA ASN A 26 -24.31 10.60 9.70
C ASN A 26 -23.61 9.79 10.79
N ALA A 27 -22.56 9.02 10.45
CA ALA A 27 -21.77 8.28 11.42
C ALA A 27 -21.07 9.21 12.44
N LEU A 28 -20.56 10.37 12.00
CA LEU A 28 -19.98 11.40 12.86
C LEU A 28 -21.02 12.00 13.82
N SER A 29 -22.24 12.24 13.37
CA SER A 29 -23.32 12.79 14.20
C SER A 29 -23.72 11.85 15.34
N MET A 30 -23.48 10.54 15.17
CA MET A 30 -23.76 9.52 16.17
C MET A 30 -22.65 9.39 17.23
N LEU A 31 -21.44 9.93 16.98
CA LEU A 31 -20.31 9.84 17.91
C LEU A 31 -20.61 10.28 19.35
N PRO A 32 -21.37 11.37 19.62
CA PRO A 32 -21.66 11.80 20.99
C PRO A 32 -22.52 10.80 21.77
N HIS A 33 -23.31 9.99 21.07
CA HIS A 33 -24.29 9.10 21.67
C HIS A 33 -23.77 7.65 21.72
N ARG A 34 -23.06 7.20 20.69
CA ARG A 34 -22.63 5.80 20.53
C ARG A 34 -21.27 5.69 19.81
N PRO A 35 -20.17 6.02 20.49
CA PRO A 35 -18.86 6.17 19.85
C PRO A 35 -18.34 4.85 19.23
N PHE A 36 -18.55 3.72 19.91
CA PHE A 36 -18.07 2.42 19.41
C PHE A 36 -18.81 1.96 18.16
N GLU A 37 -20.14 2.10 18.13
CA GLU A 37 -20.97 1.74 16.97
C GLU A 37 -20.61 2.61 15.75
N SER A 38 -20.43 3.92 15.96
CA SER A 38 -20.01 4.85 14.90
C SER A 38 -18.64 4.49 14.32
N LEU A 39 -17.65 4.22 15.18
CA LEU A 39 -16.30 3.86 14.72
C LEU A 39 -16.31 2.53 13.96
N GLN A 40 -17.06 1.55 14.47
CA GLN A 40 -17.21 0.27 13.78
C GLN A 40 -17.86 0.48 12.40
N ALA A 41 -18.94 1.25 12.31
CA ALA A 41 -19.63 1.55 11.06
C ALA A 41 -18.72 2.23 10.02
N ILE A 42 -17.88 3.18 10.45
CA ILE A 42 -16.90 3.86 9.60
C ILE A 42 -15.83 2.88 9.10
N VAL A 43 -15.27 2.06 10.00
CA VAL A 43 -14.18 1.13 9.65
C VAL A 43 -14.65 0.00 8.75
N THR A 44 -15.88 -0.49 8.96
CA THR A 44 -16.46 -1.55 8.12
C THR A 44 -17.14 -1.03 6.87
N HIS A 45 -17.07 0.29 6.60
CA HIS A 45 -17.77 0.88 5.47
C HIS A 45 -17.23 0.34 4.13
N GLY A 46 -18.15 -0.02 3.23
CA GLY A 46 -17.83 -0.60 1.93
C GLY A 46 -17.20 0.40 0.95
N SER A 47 -17.36 1.71 1.17
CA SER A 47 -16.76 2.72 0.33
C SER A 47 -15.36 3.14 0.82
N PRO A 48 -14.36 3.26 -0.08
CA PRO A 48 -13.02 3.73 0.28
C PRO A 48 -13.01 5.22 0.67
N LEU A 49 -14.00 5.99 0.21
CA LEU A 49 -14.11 7.43 0.50
C LEU A 49 -14.37 7.70 1.98
N VAL A 50 -15.28 6.97 2.62
CA VAL A 50 -15.58 7.12 4.05
C VAL A 50 -14.34 6.86 4.91
N LEU A 51 -13.54 5.85 4.54
CA LEU A 51 -12.27 5.58 5.23
C LEU A 51 -11.23 6.68 5.00
N ALA A 52 -11.15 7.23 3.78
CA ALA A 52 -10.24 8.34 3.47
C ALA A 52 -10.63 9.60 4.26
N GLU A 53 -11.91 9.94 4.35
CA GLU A 53 -12.42 11.07 5.12
C GLU A 53 -12.18 10.88 6.63
N ALA A 54 -12.46 9.69 7.16
CA ALA A 54 -12.17 9.34 8.55
C ALA A 54 -10.68 9.43 8.89
N LEU A 55 -9.81 8.94 7.99
CA LEU A 55 -8.36 9.06 8.14
C LEU A 55 -7.92 10.53 8.10
N ALA A 56 -8.49 11.35 7.21
CA ALA A 56 -8.17 12.76 7.11
C ALA A 56 -8.55 13.53 8.39
N LEU A 57 -9.76 13.31 8.90
CA LEU A 57 -10.20 13.95 10.15
C LEU A 57 -9.40 13.47 11.35
N SER A 58 -9.11 12.17 11.45
CA SER A 58 -8.29 11.64 12.54
C SER A 58 -6.85 12.15 12.48
N ALA A 59 -6.24 12.21 11.29
CA ALA A 59 -4.91 12.80 11.12
C ALA A 59 -4.89 14.28 11.50
N ALA A 60 -5.91 15.05 11.08
CA ALA A 60 -6.06 16.46 11.46
C ALA A 60 -6.23 16.62 12.98
N LEU A 61 -7.04 15.78 13.62
CA LEU A 61 -7.25 15.78 15.07
C LEU A 61 -5.97 15.42 15.82
N VAL A 62 -5.24 14.39 15.38
CA VAL A 62 -3.96 14.00 15.97
C VAL A 62 -2.96 15.12 15.84
N CYS A 63 -2.81 15.72 14.65
CA CYS A 63 -1.94 16.88 14.44
C CYS A 63 -2.30 18.04 15.36
N TRP A 64 -3.59 18.35 15.51
CA TRP A 64 -4.07 19.41 16.36
C TRP A 64 -3.83 19.13 17.85
N LEU A 65 -4.16 17.92 18.34
CA LEU A 65 -3.91 17.51 19.72
C LEU A 65 -2.41 17.50 20.04
N TRP A 66 -1.60 17.01 19.10
CA TRP A 66 -0.16 17.00 19.25
C TRP A 66 0.41 18.42 19.31
N TYR A 67 -0.10 19.32 18.46
CA TYR A 67 0.22 20.75 18.53
C TYR A 67 -0.15 21.36 19.89
N LEU A 68 -1.29 20.99 20.48
CA LEU A 68 -1.65 21.49 21.82
C LEU A 68 -0.64 21.03 22.89
N LEU A 69 -0.14 19.80 22.79
CA LEU A 69 0.79 19.22 23.76
C LEU A 69 2.22 19.76 23.61
N THR A 70 2.74 19.81 22.39
CA THR A 70 4.17 20.07 22.14
C THR A 70 4.44 21.46 21.56
N ARG A 71 3.40 22.17 21.12
CA ARG A 71 3.48 23.50 20.47
C ARG A 71 4.37 23.57 19.23
N ASN A 72 4.79 22.44 18.66
CA ASN A 72 5.55 22.40 17.40
C ASN A 72 4.72 21.87 16.22
N CYS A 73 4.70 22.68 15.17
CA CYS A 73 3.95 22.43 13.93
C CYS A 73 4.63 21.44 12.98
N SER A 74 5.92 21.15 13.18
CA SER A 74 6.74 20.28 12.31
C SER A 74 6.25 18.83 12.24
N HIS A 75 5.32 18.42 13.11
CA HIS A 75 4.71 17.10 13.07
C HIS A 75 3.83 16.89 11.84
N VAL A 76 3.22 17.95 11.30
CA VAL A 76 2.45 17.88 10.05
C VAL A 76 3.36 17.48 8.89
N ASP A 77 4.55 18.10 8.79
CA ASP A 77 5.54 17.81 7.74
C ASP A 77 6.08 16.37 7.83
N ARG A 78 6.17 15.82 9.05
CA ARG A 78 6.59 14.43 9.27
C ARG A 78 5.58 13.43 8.71
N MET A 79 4.28 13.73 8.84
CA MET A 79 3.19 12.86 8.38
C MET A 79 3.02 12.86 6.86
N TRP A 80 3.47 13.90 6.15
CA TRP A 80 3.39 14.00 4.70
C TRP A 80 4.11 12.88 3.93
N SER A 81 5.07 12.21 4.57
CA SER A 81 5.76 11.06 3.97
C SER A 81 4.95 9.75 4.02
N ILE A 82 3.94 9.70 4.90
CA ILE A 82 3.18 8.49 5.23
C ILE A 82 1.74 8.58 4.71
N LEU A 83 1.12 9.77 4.80
CA LEU A 83 -0.28 9.96 4.38
C LEU A 83 -0.53 9.63 2.90
N PRO A 84 0.26 10.12 1.93
CA PRO A 84 -0.03 9.86 0.51
C PRO A 84 0.00 8.36 0.13
N PRO A 85 0.99 7.55 0.56
CA PRO A 85 0.93 6.10 0.39
C PRO A 85 -0.32 5.45 0.99
N ILE A 86 -0.74 5.87 2.19
CA ILE A 86 -1.92 5.31 2.85
C ILE A 86 -3.19 5.65 2.08
N TYR A 87 -3.35 6.89 1.63
CA TYR A 87 -4.53 7.27 0.83
C TYR A 87 -4.63 6.44 -0.45
N VAL A 88 -3.54 6.31 -1.20
CA VAL A 88 -3.56 5.50 -2.42
C VAL A 88 -3.85 4.02 -2.10
N ALA A 89 -3.33 3.50 -0.98
CA ALA A 89 -3.61 2.13 -0.54
C ALA A 89 -5.07 1.91 -0.13
N ILE A 90 -5.76 2.92 0.43
CA ILE A 90 -7.20 2.83 0.74
C ILE A 90 -8.01 2.66 -0.55
N PHE A 91 -7.71 3.47 -1.58
CA PHE A 91 -8.41 3.39 -2.85
C PHE A 91 -8.06 2.12 -3.64
N ALA A 92 -6.83 1.62 -3.51
CA ALA A 92 -6.37 0.40 -4.18
C ALA A 92 -6.54 -0.87 -3.32
N ARG A 93 -7.27 -0.83 -2.21
CA ARG A 93 -7.29 -1.93 -1.22
C ARG A 93 -7.76 -3.26 -1.79
N ASP A 94 -8.80 -3.23 -2.63
CA ASP A 94 -9.42 -4.42 -3.21
C ASP A 94 -8.53 -5.00 -4.32
N ASP A 95 -7.97 -4.13 -5.15
CA ASP A 95 -6.94 -4.46 -6.15
C ASP A 95 -5.69 -5.06 -5.49
N LEU A 96 -5.24 -4.48 -4.37
CA LEU A 96 -4.08 -4.94 -3.63
C LEU A 96 -4.33 -6.30 -2.98
N ALA A 97 -5.54 -6.55 -2.46
CA ALA A 97 -5.92 -7.84 -1.92
C ALA A 97 -5.99 -8.92 -3.02
N ALA A 98 -6.55 -8.60 -4.18
CA ALA A 98 -6.57 -9.48 -5.34
C ALA A 98 -5.15 -9.82 -5.83
N ALA A 99 -4.31 -8.79 -5.98
CA ALA A 99 -2.90 -8.89 -6.34
C ALA A 99 -2.10 -9.73 -5.35
N ALA A 100 -2.25 -9.48 -4.05
CA ALA A 100 -1.58 -10.23 -2.99
C ALA A 100 -1.98 -11.71 -3.00
N THR A 101 -3.27 -12.01 -3.16
CA THR A 101 -3.74 -13.39 -3.22
C THR A 101 -3.19 -14.10 -4.46
N ALA A 102 -3.11 -13.42 -5.61
CA ALA A 102 -2.50 -13.99 -6.80
C ALA A 102 -0.99 -14.25 -6.64
N ALA A 103 -0.27 -13.32 -6.02
CA ALA A 103 1.14 -13.48 -5.71
C ALA A 103 1.39 -14.65 -4.75
N VAL A 104 0.60 -14.77 -3.68
CA VAL A 104 0.70 -15.88 -2.73
C VAL A 104 0.41 -17.22 -3.41
N ARG A 105 -0.63 -17.32 -4.24
CA ARG A 105 -0.91 -18.54 -5.02
C ARG A 105 0.26 -18.95 -5.91
N HIS A 106 0.92 -17.99 -6.56
CA HIS A 106 2.08 -18.27 -7.41
C HIS A 106 3.30 -18.73 -6.59
N LEU A 107 3.51 -18.15 -5.40
CA LEU A 107 4.58 -18.56 -4.49
C LEU A 107 4.34 -19.97 -3.95
N SER A 108 3.10 -20.28 -3.53
CA SER A 108 2.72 -21.61 -3.02
C SER A 108 2.67 -22.70 -4.11
N GLY A 109 2.34 -22.36 -5.35
CA GLY A 109 2.30 -23.33 -6.46
C GLY A 109 3.69 -23.77 -6.96
N SER A 110 4.75 -23.05 -6.59
CA SER A 110 6.13 -23.37 -7.00
C SER A 110 6.75 -24.53 -6.21
N ASP A 111 6.13 -24.96 -5.10
CA ASP A 111 6.64 -26.05 -4.26
C ASP A 111 6.20 -27.45 -4.76
N SER A 112 5.21 -27.51 -5.66
CA SER A 112 4.63 -28.78 -6.15
C SER A 112 5.17 -29.29 -7.50
N THR A 113 6.08 -28.58 -8.17
CA THR A 113 6.58 -28.95 -9.52
C THR A 113 8.05 -29.37 -9.60
N SER A 114 8.74 -29.53 -8.46
CA SER A 114 10.14 -29.99 -8.41
C SER A 114 10.32 -31.46 -8.01
N PHE A 115 9.24 -32.25 -7.91
CA PHE A 115 9.35 -33.70 -7.70
C PHE A 115 8.52 -34.48 -8.73
N SER A 116 9.05 -34.57 -9.95
CA SER A 116 8.77 -35.69 -10.86
C SER A 116 9.94 -35.92 -11.80
N SER A 117 10.48 -37.12 -11.66
CA SER A 117 11.63 -37.76 -12.30
C SER A 117 11.72 -37.71 -13.82
N SER A 118 12.95 -37.62 -14.32
CA SER A 118 13.49 -38.48 -15.41
C SER A 118 15.01 -38.25 -15.52
N THR A 119 15.86 -39.19 -15.12
CA THR A 119 16.46 -40.30 -15.90
C THR A 119 17.92 -40.03 -16.28
N VAL A 120 18.82 -40.85 -15.70
CA VAL A 120 20.16 -41.30 -16.12
C VAL A 120 20.79 -40.67 -17.38
N ALA A 121 21.97 -40.04 -17.23
CA ALA A 121 23.10 -40.16 -18.17
C ALA A 121 24.43 -39.76 -17.49
N SER A 122 25.47 -40.52 -17.83
CA SER A 122 26.83 -40.60 -17.30
C SER A 122 27.82 -39.50 -17.77
N GLY A 123 28.87 -39.24 -16.98
CA GLY A 123 30.21 -38.90 -17.50
C GLY A 123 30.96 -37.74 -16.84
N GLY A 124 32.14 -38.05 -16.27
CA GLY A 124 33.36 -37.24 -16.51
C GLY A 124 33.79 -36.14 -15.53
N SER A 125 34.82 -36.47 -14.75
CA SER A 125 36.02 -35.65 -14.40
C SER A 125 35.90 -34.31 -13.65
N SER A 126 36.35 -34.37 -12.39
CA SER A 126 37.30 -33.46 -11.71
C SER A 126 37.44 -32.01 -12.19
N SER A 127 37.03 -31.06 -11.36
CA SER A 127 37.86 -29.89 -11.04
C SER A 127 37.41 -29.25 -9.72
N SER A 128 38.32 -29.23 -8.76
CA SER A 128 38.17 -28.55 -7.48
C SER A 128 38.22 -27.03 -7.71
N ALA A 129 37.16 -26.31 -7.36
CA ALA A 129 37.15 -24.85 -7.35
C ALA A 129 36.65 -24.30 -5.99
N PRO A 130 37.25 -23.21 -5.50
CA PRO A 130 37.42 -22.95 -4.07
C PRO A 130 36.22 -22.28 -3.40
N LEU A 131 36.02 -22.66 -2.13
CA LEU A 131 35.06 -22.16 -1.16
C LEU A 131 35.37 -20.72 -0.68
N LEU A 132 35.37 -19.70 -1.56
CA LEU A 132 35.52 -18.30 -1.15
C LEU A 132 34.74 -17.27 -2.00
N LEU A 133 33.64 -17.65 -2.66
CA LEU A 133 32.79 -16.69 -3.40
C LEU A 133 31.28 -16.88 -3.14
N GLN A 134 30.91 -17.40 -1.97
CA GLN A 134 29.54 -17.83 -1.68
C GLN A 134 28.51 -16.75 -1.29
N PRO A 135 28.81 -15.47 -0.96
CA PRO A 135 27.72 -14.54 -0.63
C PRO A 135 27.07 -13.86 -1.86
N LEU A 136 27.58 -14.06 -3.09
CA LEU A 136 27.06 -13.38 -4.30
C LEU A 136 26.12 -14.24 -5.17
N LEU A 137 25.78 -15.46 -4.75
CA LEU A 137 24.84 -16.35 -5.44
C LEU A 137 23.39 -16.25 -4.92
N LEU A 138 23.08 -15.31 -4.03
CA LEU A 138 21.71 -15.08 -3.53
C LEU A 138 20.87 -14.18 -4.46
N GLN A 139 21.50 -13.47 -5.41
CA GLN A 139 20.83 -12.54 -6.33
C GLN A 139 20.01 -13.17 -7.50
N PRO A 140 20.33 -14.34 -8.08
CA PRO A 140 19.56 -14.85 -9.21
C PRO A 140 18.16 -15.37 -8.82
N LEU A 141 17.92 -15.72 -7.55
CA LEU A 141 16.63 -16.30 -7.14
C LEU A 141 15.49 -15.26 -7.10
N LEU A 142 15.78 -14.02 -6.73
CA LEU A 142 14.79 -12.94 -6.72
C LEU A 142 14.49 -12.45 -8.14
N LEU A 143 15.52 -12.29 -8.98
CA LEU A 143 15.37 -11.86 -10.37
C LEU A 143 14.62 -12.89 -11.24
N GLN A 144 14.77 -14.19 -10.96
CA GLN A 144 14.05 -15.25 -11.68
C GLN A 144 12.56 -15.33 -11.32
N ARG A 145 12.15 -14.86 -10.14
CA ARG A 145 10.75 -14.88 -9.67
C ARG A 145 9.94 -13.67 -10.17
N LEU A 146 10.59 -12.56 -10.55
CA LEU A 146 9.93 -11.34 -11.01
C LEU A 146 8.99 -11.51 -12.23
N PRO A 147 9.36 -12.23 -13.31
CA PRO A 147 8.45 -12.39 -14.45
C PRO A 147 7.21 -13.21 -14.10
N GLY A 148 7.35 -14.25 -13.27
CA GLY A 148 6.21 -15.05 -12.79
C GLY A 148 5.28 -14.25 -11.86
N LEU A 149 5.86 -13.40 -11.00
CA LEU A 149 5.10 -12.52 -10.11
C LEU A 149 4.36 -11.43 -10.92
N ALA A 150 4.99 -10.86 -11.94
CA ALA A 150 4.34 -9.91 -12.85
C ALA A 150 3.17 -10.55 -13.63
N ALA A 151 3.33 -11.79 -14.11
CA ALA A 151 2.25 -12.53 -14.76
C ALA A 151 1.11 -12.86 -13.78
N ALA A 152 1.43 -13.25 -12.53
CA ALA A 152 0.43 -13.49 -11.50
C ALA A 152 -0.34 -12.22 -11.11
N LEU A 153 0.34 -11.08 -11.01
CA LEU A 153 -0.29 -9.77 -10.78
C LEU A 153 -1.19 -9.37 -11.96
N ALA A 154 -0.74 -9.58 -13.21
CA ALA A 154 -1.56 -9.30 -14.38
C ALA A 154 -2.80 -10.19 -14.46
N ALA A 155 -2.71 -11.44 -14.00
CA ALA A 155 -3.83 -12.38 -13.94
C ALA A 155 -4.76 -12.18 -12.74
N SER A 156 -4.41 -11.30 -11.79
CA SER A 156 -5.19 -11.07 -10.57
C SER A 156 -6.53 -10.38 -10.78
N GLY A 157 -6.71 -9.72 -11.94
CA GLY A 157 -7.87 -8.88 -12.23
C GLY A 157 -7.80 -7.47 -11.64
N ALA A 158 -6.73 -7.15 -10.90
CA ALA A 158 -6.49 -5.83 -10.35
C ALA A 158 -6.13 -4.79 -11.43
N ASP A 159 -6.53 -3.52 -11.23
CA ASP A 159 -6.15 -2.45 -12.15
C ASP A 159 -4.62 -2.19 -12.08
N PRO A 160 -3.86 -2.41 -13.16
CA PRO A 160 -2.42 -2.20 -13.17
C PRO A 160 -2.04 -0.74 -12.90
N ARG A 161 -2.91 0.23 -13.22
CA ARG A 161 -2.64 1.65 -12.98
C ARG A 161 -2.67 1.99 -11.49
N LEU A 162 -3.66 1.49 -10.77
CA LEU A 162 -3.78 1.67 -9.32
C LEU A 162 -2.67 0.95 -8.57
N LEU A 163 -2.31 -0.27 -8.99
CA LEU A 163 -1.15 -0.99 -8.42
C LEU A 163 0.16 -0.22 -8.64
N LEU A 164 0.38 0.31 -9.84
CA LEU A 164 1.56 1.12 -10.13
C LEU A 164 1.57 2.42 -9.31
N ALA A 165 0.45 3.12 -9.23
CA ALA A 165 0.32 4.33 -8.41
C ALA A 165 0.63 4.04 -6.93
N THR A 166 0.12 2.93 -6.40
CA THR A 166 0.38 2.48 -5.02
C THR A 166 1.86 2.16 -4.80
N ALA A 167 2.48 1.41 -5.72
CA ALA A 167 3.90 1.08 -5.63
C ALA A 167 4.80 2.33 -5.72
N LEU A 168 4.51 3.25 -6.64
CA LEU A 168 5.25 4.50 -6.78
C LEU A 168 5.08 5.39 -5.55
N ALA A 169 3.86 5.52 -5.03
CA ALA A 169 3.59 6.28 -3.81
C ALA A 169 4.37 5.69 -2.62
N ALA A 170 4.36 4.36 -2.44
CA ALA A 170 5.12 3.69 -1.39
C ALA A 170 6.64 3.91 -1.53
N VAL A 171 7.20 3.76 -2.74
CA VAL A 171 8.63 4.00 -2.99
C VAL A 171 9.00 5.46 -2.71
N TRP A 172 8.15 6.41 -3.11
CA TRP A 172 8.36 7.82 -2.86
C TRP A 172 8.27 8.15 -1.37
N GLY A 173 7.29 7.61 -0.65
CA GLY A 173 7.15 7.74 0.80
C GLY A 173 8.35 7.17 1.56
N CYS A 174 8.83 5.99 1.16
CA CYS A 174 10.07 5.40 1.68
C CYS A 174 11.28 6.31 1.44
N ARG A 175 11.41 6.88 0.23
CA ARG A 175 12.47 7.85 -0.10
C ARG A 175 12.38 9.10 0.78
N LEU A 176 11.20 9.65 1.01
CA LEU A 176 11.02 10.82 1.87
C LEU A 176 11.37 10.51 3.32
N THR A 177 10.85 9.40 3.85
CA THR A 177 11.13 8.90 5.20
C THR A 177 12.63 8.73 5.42
N TYR A 178 13.32 8.09 4.47
CA TYR A 178 14.76 7.93 4.52
C TYR A 178 15.51 9.27 4.46
N ASN A 179 15.08 10.18 3.57
CA ASN A 179 15.69 11.51 3.45
C ASN A 179 15.49 12.37 4.70
N PHE A 180 14.35 12.22 5.37
CA PHE A 180 14.04 12.91 6.60
C PHE A 180 14.85 12.33 7.77
N TRP A 181 14.96 11.00 7.85
CA TRP A 181 15.79 10.30 8.83
C TRP A 181 17.27 10.69 8.74
N ARG A 182 17.88 10.64 7.55
CA ARG A 182 19.30 10.96 7.36
C ARG A 182 19.66 12.41 7.71
N LYS A 183 18.70 13.34 7.65
CA LYS A 183 18.89 14.75 7.98
C LYS A 183 18.63 15.06 9.45
N GLY A 184 18.37 14.04 10.28
CA GLY A 184 18.07 14.20 11.70
C GLY A 184 16.69 14.78 11.97
N GLY A 185 15.75 14.67 11.01
CA GLY A 185 14.40 15.24 11.13
C GLY A 185 13.56 14.62 12.24
N TYR A 186 13.89 13.40 12.71
CA TYR A 186 13.22 12.75 13.84
C TYR A 186 13.78 13.15 15.22
N ASN A 187 14.69 14.12 15.29
CA ASN A 187 15.10 14.66 16.59
C ASN A 187 13.91 15.31 17.29
N LEU A 188 13.61 14.86 18.51
CA LEU A 188 12.48 15.35 19.31
C LEU A 188 12.64 16.83 19.73
N ARG A 189 13.86 17.33 19.74
CA ARG A 189 14.21 18.73 20.10
C ARG A 189 14.32 19.67 18.90
N TYR A 190 14.21 19.17 17.67
CA TYR A 190 14.42 19.97 16.46
C TYR A 190 13.07 20.40 15.86
N GLU A 191 12.81 21.70 15.88
CA GLU A 191 11.64 22.33 15.27
C GLU A 191 12.07 22.96 13.94
N ASP A 192 11.51 22.47 12.83
CA ASP A 192 11.70 23.11 11.53
C ASP A 192 10.72 24.28 11.43
N TYR A 193 11.18 25.48 11.78
CA TYR A 193 10.43 26.72 11.58
C TYR A 193 10.72 27.22 10.16
N ARG A 194 9.93 26.76 9.21
CA ARG A 194 9.87 27.35 7.87
C ARG A 194 8.51 27.98 7.65
#